data_AF-A0A2A5WU77-F1
#
_entry.id   AF-A0A2A5WU77-F1
#
_cell.length_a   1.000
_cell.length_b   1.000
_cell.length_c   1.000
_cell.angle_alpha   90.00
_cell.angle_beta   90.00
_cell.angle_gamma   90.00
#
_symmetry.space_group_name_H-M   'P 1'
#
loop_
_entity.id
_entity.type
_entity.pdbx_description
1 polymer ?
#
loop_
_entity_poly.entity_id
_entity_poly.type
_entity_poly.pdbx_seq_one_letter_code
_entity_poly.pdbx_strand_id
1 'polypeptide(L)'
;MAHLEAVKPKSGLPIHEEPQHSYTLPSRLYLDESIYEQEKQKIFYCNWHYAGHLSQLNKPGDYLTATVADESIFIVRGQDDTLRGFYNVCRHRAHQLLEGSGNTRNIVCPYHAWSYALDGELRHARISEKVPGFDKSEFCLQPVQVDTLCDLVFFNLDPDAESLDSQAPGLAQDLQERIPSLDQMEPLDSFSFGPTTMSANWKVVVDNFLECYHCTPAHPDFATLFDMSSYQMDT
;
A
#
# COMPACT_ATOMS: atom_id res chain seq x y z
N MET A 1 -15.89 -18.11 4.81
CA MET A 1 -17.32 -17.89 5.11
C MET A 1 -17.60 -18.08 6.60
N ALA A 2 -17.28 -17.08 7.42
CA ALA A 2 -17.70 -17.02 8.82
C ALA A 2 -17.94 -15.55 9.19
N HIS A 3 -19.22 -15.22 9.34
CA HIS A 3 -19.75 -14.15 10.19
C HIS A 3 -19.11 -12.76 10.11
N LEU A 4 -19.35 -12.07 8.99
CA LEU A 4 -19.79 -10.68 9.12
C LEU A 4 -21.16 -10.73 9.81
N GLU A 5 -21.19 -10.76 11.13
CA GLU A 5 -22.42 -10.39 11.85
C GLU A 5 -22.80 -9.01 11.31
N ALA A 6 -23.91 -8.97 10.58
CA ALA A 6 -24.42 -7.78 9.94
C ALA A 6 -24.37 -6.65 10.96
N VAL A 7 -23.44 -5.72 10.74
CA VAL A 7 -23.31 -4.49 11.53
C VAL A 7 -24.63 -3.77 11.33
N LYS A 8 -25.61 -4.01 12.23
CA LYS A 8 -26.93 -3.40 12.12
C LYS A 8 -26.74 -1.89 12.12
N PRO A 9 -26.98 -1.21 10.99
CA PRO A 9 -26.64 0.19 10.90
C PRO A 9 -27.64 0.99 11.73
N LYS A 10 -27.15 1.78 12.68
CA LYS A 10 -27.98 2.75 13.41
C LYS A 10 -28.59 3.85 12.52
N SER A 11 -28.26 3.88 11.22
CA SER A 11 -28.93 4.71 10.19
C SER A 11 -29.88 3.93 9.25
N GLY A 12 -30.04 2.61 9.44
CA GLY A 12 -31.32 1.92 9.19
C GLY A 12 -31.63 1.29 7.83
N LEU A 13 -30.78 1.37 6.80
CA LEU A 13 -31.04 0.66 5.53
C LEU A 13 -29.98 -0.43 5.27
N PRO A 14 -30.38 -1.64 4.87
CA PRO A 14 -29.46 -2.76 4.70
C PRO A 14 -28.61 -2.60 3.42
N ILE A 15 -27.35 -3.03 3.50
CA ILE A 15 -26.57 -3.38 2.31
C ILE A 15 -27.09 -4.73 1.84
N HIS A 16 -27.50 -4.80 0.57
CA HIS A 16 -28.08 -6.00 -0.04
C HIS A 16 -27.03 -6.68 -0.92
N GLU A 17 -27.10 -8.00 -1.06
CA GLU A 17 -26.21 -8.74 -1.98
C GLU A 17 -26.38 -8.30 -3.43
N GLU A 18 -27.58 -7.83 -3.78
CA GLU A 18 -27.88 -7.20 -5.06
C GLU A 18 -27.60 -5.69 -4.99
N PRO A 19 -26.60 -5.15 -5.72
CA PRO A 19 -26.20 -3.75 -5.64
C PRO A 19 -27.34 -2.76 -5.94
N GLN A 20 -28.25 -3.10 -6.86
CA GLN A 20 -29.42 -2.28 -7.20
C GLN A 20 -30.39 -2.03 -6.04
N HIS A 21 -30.33 -2.84 -4.99
CA HIS A 21 -31.16 -2.72 -3.78
C HIS A 21 -30.37 -2.19 -2.58
N SER A 22 -29.10 -1.85 -2.77
CA SER A 22 -28.24 -1.32 -1.72
C SER A 22 -28.34 0.20 -1.60
N TYR A 23 -28.06 0.67 -0.39
CA TYR A 23 -27.94 2.09 -0.07
C TYR A 23 -26.49 2.41 0.27
N THR A 24 -26.17 3.70 0.27
CA THR A 24 -24.85 4.18 0.73
C THR A 24 -24.62 3.85 2.20
N LEU A 25 -23.35 3.84 2.59
CA LEU A 25 -22.95 3.50 3.94
C LEU A 25 -23.52 4.52 4.96
N PRO A 26 -23.94 4.06 6.15
CA PRO A 26 -24.22 4.92 7.30
C PRO A 26 -23.14 5.97 7.56
N SER A 27 -23.54 7.22 7.85
CA SER A 27 -22.60 8.33 8.13
C SER A 27 -21.54 7.99 9.18
N ARG A 28 -21.89 7.22 10.21
CA ARG A 28 -20.94 6.79 11.26
C ARG A 28 -19.73 6.04 10.70
N LEU A 29 -19.87 5.28 9.60
CA LEU A 29 -18.75 4.55 8.99
C LEU A 29 -17.70 5.49 8.41
N TYR A 30 -18.05 6.74 8.12
CA TYR A 30 -17.12 7.75 7.64
C TYR A 30 -16.54 8.65 8.75
N LEU A 31 -17.19 8.70 9.92
CA LEU A 31 -16.91 9.71 10.95
C LEU A 31 -16.43 9.15 12.31
N ASP A 32 -16.73 7.88 12.61
CA ASP A 32 -16.44 7.27 13.91
C ASP A 32 -15.00 6.71 13.94
N GLU A 33 -14.14 7.30 14.75
CA GLU A 33 -12.74 6.90 14.91
C GLU A 33 -12.60 5.42 15.30
N SER A 34 -13.52 4.90 16.12
CA SER A 34 -13.48 3.48 16.55
C SER A 34 -13.73 2.51 15.40
N ILE A 35 -14.36 2.98 14.32
CA ILE A 35 -14.54 2.21 13.08
C ILE A 35 -13.27 2.27 12.26
N TYR A 36 -12.62 3.43 12.16
CA TYR A 36 -11.33 3.55 11.47
C TYR A 36 -10.27 2.64 12.09
N GLU A 37 -10.20 2.55 13.43
CA GLU A 37 -9.30 1.62 14.12
C GLU A 37 -9.61 0.14 13.79
N GLN A 38 -10.88 -0.20 13.55
CA GLN A 38 -11.23 -1.55 13.08
C GLN A 38 -10.87 -1.77 11.61
N GLU A 39 -11.02 -0.75 10.76
CA GLU A 39 -10.64 -0.80 9.35
C GLU A 39 -9.12 -0.97 9.18
N LYS A 40 -8.30 -0.35 10.04
CA LYS A 40 -6.86 -0.63 10.12
C LYS A 40 -6.57 -2.12 10.23
N GLN A 41 -7.15 -2.76 11.24
CA GLN A 41 -6.90 -4.18 11.50
C GLN A 41 -7.50 -5.12 10.44
N LYS A 42 -8.66 -4.77 9.89
CA LYS A 42 -9.45 -5.68 9.03
C LYS A 42 -9.28 -5.43 7.53
N ILE A 43 -8.66 -4.32 7.16
CA ILE A 43 -8.48 -3.93 5.75
C ILE A 43 -7.03 -3.54 5.54
N PHE A 44 -6.56 -2.47 6.20
CA PHE A 44 -5.26 -1.89 5.86
C PHE A 44 -4.08 -2.79 6.21
N TYR A 45 -4.13 -3.53 7.31
CA TYR A 45 -3.00 -4.37 7.72
C TYR A 45 -3.01 -5.78 7.12
N CYS A 46 -4.04 -6.13 6.35
CA CYS A 46 -4.20 -7.49 5.80
C CYS A 46 -4.58 -7.51 4.31
N ASN A 47 -4.28 -6.44 3.57
CA ASN A 47 -4.46 -6.38 2.12
C ASN A 47 -3.22 -5.78 1.44
N TRP A 48 -3.10 -6.04 0.14
CA TRP A 48 -2.04 -5.49 -0.69
C TRP A 48 -2.25 -3.98 -0.96
N HIS A 49 -1.21 -3.19 -0.71
CA HIS A 49 -1.16 -1.75 -0.97
C HIS A 49 -0.11 -1.41 -2.01
N TYR A 50 -0.48 -0.56 -2.95
CA TYR A 50 0.46 -0.05 -3.96
C TYR A 50 1.56 0.80 -3.29
N ALA A 51 2.81 0.49 -3.60
CA ALA A 51 3.99 1.16 -3.04
C ALA A 51 4.65 2.10 -4.06
N GLY A 52 4.65 1.72 -5.33
CA GLY A 52 5.37 2.42 -6.38
C GLY A 52 5.61 1.56 -7.61
N HIS A 53 6.43 2.05 -8.52
CA HIS A 53 6.75 1.37 -9.77
C HIS A 53 8.09 0.65 -9.71
N LEU A 54 8.23 -0.46 -10.43
CA LEU A 54 9.44 -1.28 -10.45
C LEU A 54 10.67 -0.52 -10.97
N SER A 55 10.47 0.48 -11.85
CA SER A 55 11.56 1.34 -12.34
C SER A 55 12.25 2.16 -11.24
N GLN A 56 11.62 2.35 -10.08
CA GLN A 56 12.23 2.99 -8.89
C GLN A 56 13.13 2.02 -8.11
N LEU A 57 13.08 0.73 -8.43
CA LEU A 57 13.78 -0.36 -7.75
C LEU A 57 14.57 -1.18 -8.79
N ASN A 58 15.37 -0.52 -9.62
CA ASN A 58 16.03 -1.15 -10.78
C ASN A 58 17.38 -1.82 -10.43
N LYS A 59 18.12 -1.27 -9.48
CA LYS A 59 19.47 -1.71 -9.11
C LYS A 59 19.53 -2.17 -7.66
N PRO A 60 20.46 -3.07 -7.30
CA PRO A 60 20.74 -3.38 -5.91
C PRO A 60 20.97 -2.13 -5.05
N GLY A 61 20.28 -2.07 -3.91
CA GLY A 61 20.29 -0.94 -3.00
C GLY A 61 19.23 0.13 -3.29
N ASP A 62 18.58 0.10 -4.45
CA ASP A 62 17.45 0.99 -4.72
C ASP A 62 16.32 0.67 -3.73
N TYR A 63 15.73 1.73 -3.17
CA TYR A 63 14.64 1.64 -2.22
C TYR A 63 13.58 2.71 -2.44
N LEU A 64 12.38 2.44 -1.96
CA LEU A 64 11.30 3.41 -1.78
C LEU A 64 10.60 3.18 -0.44
N THR A 65 10.04 4.24 0.14
CA THR A 65 9.23 4.18 1.37
C THR A 65 7.76 4.34 1.04
N ALA A 66 6.90 3.61 1.73
CA ALA A 66 5.46 3.77 1.67
C ALA A 66 4.86 3.84 3.07
N THR A 67 3.61 4.29 3.17
CA THR A 67 2.85 4.35 4.42
C THR A 67 1.44 3.87 4.18
N VAL A 68 0.92 3.02 5.07
CA VAL A 68 -0.49 2.66 5.12
C VAL A 68 -1.01 2.91 6.52
N ALA A 69 -2.07 3.73 6.62
CA ALA A 69 -2.54 4.27 7.88
C ALA A 69 -1.40 4.90 8.71
N ASP A 70 -1.03 4.28 9.81
CA ASP A 70 0.00 4.67 10.78
C ASP A 70 1.29 3.85 10.69
N GLU A 71 1.36 2.89 9.77
CA GLU A 71 2.53 2.03 9.57
C GLU A 71 3.39 2.52 8.41
N SER A 72 4.69 2.72 8.67
CA SER A 72 5.68 3.08 7.66
C SER A 72 6.54 1.86 7.29
N ILE A 73 6.72 1.65 6.00
CA ILE A 73 7.54 0.57 5.45
C ILE A 73 8.55 1.13 4.44
N PHE A 74 9.54 0.32 4.12
CA PHE A 74 10.33 0.52 2.91
C PHE A 74 10.50 -0.80 2.15
N ILE A 75 10.60 -0.69 0.83
CA ILE A 75 10.92 -1.79 -0.08
C ILE A 75 12.30 -1.51 -0.65
N VAL A 76 13.16 -2.53 -0.70
CA VAL A 76 14.53 -2.43 -1.19
C VAL A 76 14.88 -3.61 -2.10
N ARG A 77 15.66 -3.36 -3.15
CA ARG A 77 16.28 -4.42 -3.94
C ARG A 77 17.57 -4.89 -3.28
N GLY A 78 17.64 -6.17 -2.93
CA GLY A 78 18.82 -6.80 -2.36
C GLY A 78 20.00 -6.88 -3.34
N GLN A 79 21.17 -7.25 -2.83
CA GLN A 79 22.36 -7.54 -3.67
C GLN A 79 22.21 -8.81 -4.52
N ASP A 80 21.21 -9.63 -4.19
CA ASP A 80 20.79 -10.82 -4.91
C ASP A 80 19.59 -10.55 -5.84
N ASP A 81 19.37 -9.28 -6.18
CA ASP A 81 18.26 -8.79 -7.02
C ASP A 81 16.85 -9.10 -6.49
N THR A 82 16.70 -9.62 -5.26
CA THR A 82 15.40 -9.92 -4.66
C THR A 82 14.80 -8.68 -3.99
N LEU A 83 13.54 -8.37 -4.29
CA LEU A 83 12.78 -7.33 -3.59
C LEU A 83 12.41 -7.79 -2.19
N ARG A 84 12.57 -6.90 -1.21
CA ARG A 84 12.23 -7.15 0.20
C ARG A 84 11.57 -5.93 0.80
N GLY A 85 10.55 -6.15 1.62
CA GLY A 85 9.89 -5.12 2.41
C GLY A 85 10.22 -5.26 3.89
N PHE A 86 10.34 -4.13 4.58
CA PHE A 86 10.49 -4.11 6.03
C PHE A 86 9.70 -2.96 6.65
N TYR A 87 9.25 -3.13 7.89
CA TYR A 87 8.84 -2.00 8.72
C TYR A 87 9.99 -0.98 8.82
N ASN A 88 9.70 0.29 8.61
CA ASN A 88 10.68 1.38 8.55
C ASN A 88 11.04 1.89 9.95
N VAL A 89 11.46 0.97 10.82
CA VAL A 89 11.66 1.23 12.24
C VAL A 89 12.89 0.49 12.76
N CYS A 90 13.82 1.25 13.33
CA CYS A 90 15.03 0.69 13.92
C CYS A 90 14.69 -0.18 15.14
N ARG A 91 15.24 -1.39 15.20
CA ARG A 91 15.05 -2.34 16.30
C ARG A 91 15.69 -1.92 17.64
N HIS A 92 16.48 -0.85 17.65
CA HIS A 92 17.07 -0.30 18.88
C HIS A 92 16.09 0.59 19.66
N ARG A 93 15.69 1.72 19.08
CA ARG A 93 14.87 2.76 19.72
C ARG A 93 13.88 3.39 18.76
N ALA A 94 13.36 2.59 17.83
CA ALA A 94 12.25 2.93 16.94
C ALA A 94 12.42 4.20 16.09
N HIS A 95 13.66 4.61 15.79
CA HIS A 95 13.89 5.68 14.83
C HIS A 95 13.61 5.19 13.41
N GLN A 96 12.98 6.03 12.58
CA GLN A 96 12.80 5.79 11.15
C GLN A 96 14.15 5.54 10.45
N LEU A 97 14.20 4.61 9.49
CA LEU A 97 15.45 4.21 8.86
C LEU A 97 15.69 4.94 7.53
N LEU A 98 14.68 5.00 6.67
CA LEU A 98 14.75 5.55 5.33
C LEU A 98 13.60 6.54 5.08
N GLU A 99 13.78 7.45 4.14
CA GLU A 99 12.78 8.44 3.73
C GLU A 99 12.77 8.58 2.20
N GLY A 100 11.58 8.65 1.61
CA GLY A 100 11.43 8.84 0.16
C GLY A 100 11.92 7.65 -0.64
N SER A 101 12.68 7.91 -1.70
CA SER A 101 13.33 6.88 -2.52
C SER A 101 14.79 7.23 -2.79
N GLY A 102 15.61 6.22 -3.02
CA GLY A 102 17.03 6.43 -3.30
C GLY A 102 17.79 5.13 -3.46
N ASN A 103 19.12 5.18 -3.36
CA ASN A 103 19.99 4.00 -3.40
C ASN A 103 20.90 3.99 -2.17
N THR A 104 21.07 2.83 -1.54
CA THR A 104 22.03 2.65 -0.44
C THR A 104 22.72 1.30 -0.46
N ARG A 105 23.95 1.24 0.06
CA ARG A 105 24.71 -0.01 0.24
C ARG A 105 24.30 -0.78 1.49
N ASN A 106 23.86 -0.07 2.53
CA ASN A 106 23.38 -0.61 3.78
C ASN A 106 22.40 0.37 4.44
N ILE A 107 21.56 -0.14 5.34
CA ILE A 107 20.55 0.67 6.02
C ILE A 107 21.15 1.11 7.35
N VAL A 108 21.40 2.41 7.54
CA VAL A 108 22.05 2.93 8.75
C VAL A 108 21.06 3.80 9.50
N CYS A 109 20.71 3.39 10.72
CA CYS A 109 19.83 4.17 11.58
C CYS A 109 20.46 5.54 11.90
N PRO A 110 19.77 6.66 11.60
CA PRO A 110 20.29 8.01 11.83
C PRO A 110 20.60 8.32 13.30
N TYR A 111 19.94 7.63 14.24
CA TYR A 111 20.06 7.93 15.66
C TYR A 111 21.37 7.43 16.28
N HIS A 112 21.66 6.13 16.14
CA HIS A 112 22.78 5.49 16.84
C HIS A 112 23.69 4.67 15.91
N ALA A 113 23.50 4.81 14.59
CA ALA A 113 24.29 4.11 13.58
C ALA A 113 24.28 2.57 13.71
N TRP A 114 23.16 1.99 14.17
CA TRP A 114 22.92 0.56 13.93
C TRP A 114 22.79 0.36 12.42
N SER A 115 23.55 -0.59 11.87
CA SER A 115 23.55 -0.86 10.44
C SER A 115 22.98 -2.23 10.15
N TYR A 116 22.08 -2.27 9.17
CA TYR A 116 21.43 -3.46 8.67
C TYR A 116 21.85 -3.70 7.22
N ALA A 117 21.95 -4.96 6.81
CA ALA A 117 22.07 -5.29 5.40
C ALA A 117 20.71 -5.19 4.70
N LEU A 118 20.73 -5.23 3.37
CA LEU A 118 19.53 -5.09 2.54
C LEU A 118 18.57 -6.30 2.66
N ASP A 119 19.04 -7.40 3.28
CA ASP A 119 18.26 -8.57 3.69
C ASP A 119 17.60 -8.39 5.08
N GLY A 120 17.83 -7.26 5.76
CA GLY A 120 17.29 -6.96 7.08
C GLY A 120 18.16 -7.44 8.24
N GLU A 121 19.26 -8.16 7.99
CA GLU A 121 20.14 -8.64 9.06
C GLU A 121 20.86 -7.48 9.77
N LEU A 122 20.87 -7.48 11.11
CA LEU A 122 21.68 -6.53 11.88
C LEU A 122 23.18 -6.84 11.69
N ARG A 123 23.89 -5.97 10.97
CA ARG A 123 25.33 -6.12 10.70
C ARG A 123 26.18 -5.54 11.82
N HIS A 124 25.86 -4.33 12.27
CA HIS A 124 26.63 -3.65 13.31
C HIS A 124 25.73 -2.91 14.30
N ALA A 125 26.02 -3.10 15.58
CA ALA A 125 25.50 -2.31 16.68
C ALA A 125 26.69 -1.83 17.51
N ARG A 126 26.85 -0.51 17.64
CA ARG A 126 28.01 0.09 18.30
C ARG A 126 28.09 -0.36 19.77
N ILE A 127 29.25 -0.80 20.22
CA ILE A 127 29.54 -1.24 21.61
C ILE A 127 28.79 -2.54 22.02
N SER A 128 28.11 -3.22 21.07
CA SER A 128 27.37 -4.46 21.36
C SER A 128 28.25 -5.57 21.92
N GLU A 129 29.54 -5.61 21.58
CA GLU A 129 30.50 -6.58 22.10
C GLU A 129 30.73 -6.50 23.62
N LYS A 130 30.36 -5.37 24.24
CA LYS A 130 30.44 -5.16 25.69
C LYS A 130 29.13 -5.46 26.41
N VAL A 131 28.06 -5.77 25.68
CA VAL A 131 26.74 -6.09 26.23
C VAL A 131 26.67 -7.61 26.39
N PRO A 132 26.67 -8.15 27.63
CA PRO A 132 26.62 -9.60 27.84
C PRO A 132 25.36 -10.20 27.22
N GLY A 133 25.55 -11.25 26.41
CA GLY A 133 24.44 -11.98 25.79
C GLY A 133 23.78 -11.27 24.60
N PHE A 134 24.36 -10.20 24.06
CA PHE A 134 23.80 -9.55 22.89
C PHE A 134 23.90 -10.44 21.65
N ASP A 135 22.75 -10.90 21.17
CA ASP A 135 22.62 -11.63 19.91
C ASP A 135 22.04 -10.73 18.82
N LYS A 136 22.78 -10.56 17.72
CA LYS A 136 22.34 -9.74 16.59
C LYS A 136 21.10 -10.31 15.91
N SER A 137 20.91 -11.64 15.90
CA SER A 137 19.76 -12.23 15.21
C SER A 137 18.42 -11.88 15.85
N GLU A 138 18.40 -11.48 17.12
CA GLU A 138 17.17 -11.03 17.79
C GLU A 138 16.68 -9.64 17.33
N PHE A 139 17.54 -8.89 16.62
CA PHE A 139 17.30 -7.51 16.23
C PHE A 139 17.34 -7.29 14.71
N CYS A 140 17.11 -8.32 13.90
CA CYS A 140 16.89 -8.16 12.46
C CYS A 140 15.64 -7.30 12.19
N LEU A 141 15.60 -6.61 11.06
CA LEU A 141 14.40 -5.87 10.65
C LEU A 141 13.21 -6.82 10.51
N GLN A 142 12.01 -6.32 10.82
CA GLN A 142 10.79 -7.11 10.68
C GLN A 142 10.31 -7.03 9.23
N PRO A 143 10.21 -8.16 8.53
CA PRO A 143 9.80 -8.16 7.12
C PRO A 143 8.30 -7.86 6.97
N VAL A 144 7.94 -7.37 5.80
CA VAL A 144 6.56 -7.34 5.29
C VAL A 144 6.53 -8.04 3.93
N GLN A 145 5.36 -8.55 3.53
CA GLN A 145 5.22 -9.21 2.23
C GLN A 145 5.36 -8.17 1.11
N VAL A 146 5.99 -8.56 0.00
CA VAL A 146 6.15 -7.75 -1.21
C VAL A 146 5.84 -8.63 -2.41
N ASP A 147 5.04 -8.10 -3.32
CA ASP A 147 4.67 -8.77 -4.57
C ASP A 147 4.53 -7.73 -5.68
N THR A 148 4.42 -8.20 -6.92
CA THR A 148 4.34 -7.34 -8.11
C THR A 148 3.15 -7.73 -8.99
N LEU A 149 2.44 -6.73 -9.50
CA LEU A 149 1.44 -6.87 -10.54
C LEU A 149 1.94 -6.13 -11.78
N CYS A 150 2.41 -6.86 -12.80
CA CYS A 150 3.21 -6.28 -13.87
C CYS A 150 4.40 -5.50 -13.27
N ASP A 151 4.59 -4.22 -13.64
CA ASP A 151 5.63 -3.36 -13.07
C ASP A 151 5.17 -2.54 -11.85
N LEU A 152 4.00 -2.85 -11.29
CA LEU A 152 3.48 -2.21 -10.08
C LEU A 152 3.89 -3.01 -8.84
N VAL A 153 4.50 -2.35 -7.86
CA VAL A 153 5.01 -2.98 -6.64
C VAL A 153 4.02 -2.78 -5.50
N PHE A 154 3.71 -3.87 -4.79
CA PHE A 154 2.78 -3.89 -3.68
C PHE A 154 3.43 -4.43 -2.40
N PHE A 155 2.86 -4.07 -1.25
CA PHE A 155 3.22 -4.66 0.04
C PHE A 155 1.99 -5.06 0.85
N ASN A 156 2.15 -6.03 1.76
CA ASN A 156 1.13 -6.43 2.72
C ASN A 156 1.77 -6.64 4.10
N LEU A 157 1.11 -6.14 5.15
CA LEU A 157 1.61 -6.23 6.52
C LEU A 157 1.27 -7.58 7.18
N ASP A 158 0.31 -8.32 6.62
CA ASP A 158 0.00 -9.68 7.04
C ASP A 158 1.10 -10.64 6.56
N PRO A 159 1.87 -11.27 7.48
CA PRO A 159 2.93 -12.19 7.11
C PRO A 159 2.41 -13.44 6.41
N ASP A 160 1.14 -13.77 6.57
CA ASP A 160 0.49 -14.96 6.02
C ASP A 160 -0.37 -14.64 4.78
N ALA A 161 -0.23 -13.42 4.22
CA ALA A 161 -0.97 -13.01 3.03
C ALA A 161 -0.72 -13.95 1.84
N GLU A 162 -1.80 -14.30 1.15
CA GLU A 162 -1.72 -14.96 -0.15
C GLU A 162 -1.09 -14.02 -1.19
N SER A 163 -0.47 -14.57 -2.23
CA SER A 163 0.10 -13.77 -3.32
C SER A 163 -0.96 -12.91 -4.01
N LEU A 164 -0.55 -11.81 -4.61
CA LEU A 164 -1.45 -10.90 -5.30
C LEU A 164 -2.15 -11.59 -6.47
N ASP A 165 -1.45 -12.47 -7.18
CA ASP A 165 -2.01 -13.34 -8.23
C ASP A 165 -3.10 -14.28 -7.70
N SER A 166 -2.96 -14.80 -6.47
CA SER A 166 -4.00 -15.65 -5.86
C SER A 166 -5.24 -14.83 -5.47
N GLN A 167 -5.03 -13.59 -4.99
CA GLN A 167 -6.12 -12.69 -4.61
C GLN A 167 -6.88 -12.12 -5.82
N ALA A 168 -6.19 -11.87 -6.94
CA ALA A 168 -6.78 -11.34 -8.16
C ALA A 168 -6.33 -12.14 -9.42
N PRO A 169 -6.78 -13.40 -9.57
CA PRO A 169 -6.36 -14.25 -10.67
C PRO A 169 -6.68 -13.65 -12.03
N GLY A 170 -5.70 -13.62 -12.93
CA GLY A 170 -5.87 -13.11 -14.30
C GLY A 170 -5.84 -11.59 -14.44
N LEU A 171 -5.74 -10.82 -13.34
CA LEU A 171 -5.69 -9.36 -13.40
C LEU A 171 -4.48 -8.86 -14.20
N ALA A 172 -3.32 -9.49 -14.04
CA ALA A 172 -2.12 -9.14 -14.81
C ALA A 172 -2.35 -9.29 -16.32
N GLN A 173 -3.04 -10.36 -16.73
CA GLN A 173 -3.36 -10.63 -18.12
C GLN A 173 -4.37 -9.60 -18.66
N ASP A 174 -5.46 -9.33 -17.92
CA ASP A 174 -6.46 -8.32 -18.32
C ASP A 174 -5.83 -6.93 -18.50
N LEU A 175 -4.94 -6.53 -17.59
CA LEU A 175 -4.21 -5.26 -17.69
C LEU A 175 -3.33 -5.20 -18.95
N GLN A 176 -2.60 -6.28 -19.26
CA GLN A 176 -1.76 -6.35 -20.46
C GLN A 176 -2.57 -6.36 -21.76
N GLU A 177 -3.74 -7.01 -21.77
CA GLU A 177 -4.64 -7.02 -22.93
C GLU A 177 -5.26 -5.63 -23.18
N ARG A 178 -5.65 -4.93 -22.11
CA ARG A 178 -6.24 -3.59 -22.19
C ARG A 178 -5.21 -2.49 -22.42
N ILE A 179 -3.98 -2.67 -21.94
CA ILE A 179 -2.87 -1.72 -22.06
C ILE A 179 -1.62 -2.46 -22.60
N PRO A 180 -1.54 -2.74 -23.91
CA PRO A 180 -0.46 -3.55 -24.49
C PRO A 180 0.95 -3.00 -24.34
N SER A 181 1.08 -1.72 -24.01
CA SER A 181 2.37 -1.04 -23.78
C SER A 181 2.63 -0.75 -22.31
N LEU A 182 1.94 -1.43 -21.38
CA LEU A 182 2.08 -1.20 -19.94
C LEU A 182 3.53 -1.37 -19.47
N ASP A 183 4.25 -2.34 -20.05
CA ASP A 183 5.66 -2.67 -19.77
C ASP A 183 6.66 -1.61 -20.26
N GLN A 184 6.19 -0.63 -21.04
CA GLN A 184 6.97 0.50 -21.54
C GLN A 184 6.64 1.80 -20.82
N MET A 185 5.74 1.76 -19.84
CA MET A 185 5.35 2.93 -19.05
C MET A 185 6.21 3.03 -17.80
N GLU A 186 6.59 4.26 -17.46
CA GLU A 186 7.22 4.58 -16.19
C GLU A 186 6.52 5.81 -15.61
N PRO A 187 6.43 5.93 -14.28
CA PRO A 187 5.89 7.12 -13.65
C PRO A 187 6.77 8.33 -13.98
N LEU A 188 6.13 9.48 -14.23
CA LEU A 188 6.85 10.74 -14.32
C LEU A 188 7.22 11.22 -12.90
N ASP A 189 8.52 11.45 -12.66
CA ASP A 189 9.08 11.85 -11.36
C ASP A 189 8.45 13.12 -10.73
N SER A 190 7.70 13.93 -11.49
CA SER A 190 7.27 15.27 -11.09
C SER A 190 5.81 15.60 -11.40
N PHE A 191 4.92 14.61 -11.30
CA PHE A 191 3.51 14.84 -11.57
C PHE A 191 2.63 14.65 -10.33
N SER A 192 2.27 15.75 -9.68
CA SER A 192 1.27 15.79 -8.62
C SER A 192 0.16 16.76 -9.02
N PHE A 193 -1.04 16.23 -9.27
CA PHE A 193 -2.24 17.05 -9.38
C PHE A 193 -2.78 17.32 -7.97
N GLY A 194 -2.51 18.51 -7.44
CA GLY A 194 -3.15 19.01 -6.23
C GLY A 194 -2.48 18.62 -4.92
N PRO A 195 -3.18 18.78 -3.78
CA PRO A 195 -2.62 18.50 -2.47
C PRO A 195 -2.39 17.00 -2.26
N THR A 196 -1.28 16.64 -1.60
CA THR A 196 -0.94 15.26 -1.22
C THR A 196 -1.80 14.69 -0.10
N THR A 197 -2.69 15.52 0.47
CA THR A 197 -3.59 15.14 1.56
C THR A 197 -4.98 15.68 1.26
N MET A 198 -6.00 14.93 1.66
CA MET A 198 -7.40 15.32 1.51
C MET A 198 -8.13 15.10 2.83
N SER A 199 -8.88 16.12 3.27
CA SER A 199 -9.71 16.06 4.48
C SER A 199 -11.02 15.31 4.23
N ALA A 200 -10.91 14.02 3.88
CA ALA A 200 -12.03 13.13 3.63
C ALA A 200 -11.72 11.73 4.16
N ASN A 201 -12.77 10.97 4.49
CA ASN A 201 -12.60 9.55 4.77
C ASN A 201 -12.19 8.81 3.48
N TRP A 202 -11.28 7.84 3.58
CA TRP A 202 -10.77 7.08 2.43
C TRP A 202 -11.89 6.45 1.57
N LYS A 203 -12.97 6.00 2.21
CA LYS A 203 -14.13 5.40 1.52
C LYS A 203 -14.83 6.39 0.60
N VAL A 204 -14.92 7.67 0.98
CA VAL A 204 -15.52 8.71 0.12
C VAL A 204 -14.72 8.89 -1.17
N VAL A 205 -13.40 8.76 -1.10
CA VAL A 205 -12.50 8.86 -2.25
C VAL A 205 -12.72 7.69 -3.21
N VAL A 206 -12.81 6.49 -2.65
CA VAL A 206 -13.10 5.27 -3.41
C VAL A 206 -14.49 5.32 -4.02
N ASP A 207 -15.51 5.67 -3.23
CA ASP A 207 -16.90 5.79 -3.68
C ASP A 207 -17.01 6.77 -4.86
N ASN A 208 -16.30 7.90 -4.82
CA ASN A 208 -16.27 8.88 -5.92
C ASN A 208 -15.57 8.35 -7.18
N PHE A 209 -14.55 7.51 -7.05
CA PHE A 209 -13.84 6.96 -8.21
C PHE A 209 -14.63 5.84 -8.91
N LEU A 210 -15.45 5.11 -8.16
CA LEU A 210 -16.23 3.97 -8.65
C LEU A 210 -17.51 4.36 -9.42
N GLU A 211 -17.73 5.65 -9.66
CA GLU A 211 -18.87 6.14 -10.43
C GLU A 211 -18.50 7.34 -11.30
N CYS A 212 -19.34 7.60 -12.31
CA CYS A 212 -19.23 8.80 -13.16
C CYS A 212 -20.57 9.55 -13.26
N TYR A 213 -21.46 9.33 -12.29
CA TYR A 213 -22.70 10.06 -12.12
C TYR A 213 -22.45 11.55 -11.82
N HIS A 214 -21.37 11.88 -11.09
CA HIS A 214 -20.96 13.26 -10.86
C HIS A 214 -20.21 13.90 -12.04
N CYS A 215 -19.79 13.14 -13.06
CA CYS A 215 -18.87 13.63 -14.10
C CYS A 215 -19.44 14.78 -14.92
N THR A 216 -20.68 14.69 -15.40
CA THR A 216 -21.30 15.76 -16.22
C THR A 216 -21.37 17.11 -15.47
N PRO A 217 -21.88 17.19 -14.23
CA PRO A 217 -21.91 18.47 -13.51
C PRO A 217 -20.55 18.91 -12.94
N ALA A 218 -19.69 17.99 -12.50
CA ALA A 218 -18.46 18.33 -11.78
C ALA A 218 -17.23 18.49 -12.68
N HIS A 219 -17.19 17.78 -13.81
CA HIS A 219 -16.05 17.74 -14.74
C HIS A 219 -16.49 18.06 -16.17
N PRO A 220 -17.00 19.28 -16.44
CA PRO A 220 -17.60 19.62 -17.74
C PRO A 220 -16.64 19.38 -18.91
N ASP A 221 -15.34 19.69 -18.73
CA ASP A 221 -14.33 19.47 -19.77
C ASP A 221 -14.07 17.98 -20.01
N PHE A 222 -13.97 17.19 -18.94
CA PHE A 222 -13.79 15.73 -19.04
C PHE A 222 -15.00 15.06 -19.71
N ALA A 223 -16.22 15.49 -19.37
CA ALA A 223 -17.45 14.98 -19.95
C ALA A 223 -17.58 15.25 -21.46
N THR A 224 -16.76 16.14 -22.03
CA THR A 224 -16.70 16.33 -23.49
C THR A 224 -15.79 15.32 -24.21
N LEU A 225 -14.86 14.70 -23.48
CA LEU A 225 -13.90 13.74 -24.03
C LEU A 225 -14.49 12.33 -24.18
N PHE A 226 -15.55 12.04 -23.42
CA PHE A 226 -16.20 10.74 -23.39
C PHE A 226 -17.68 10.89 -23.73
N ASP A 227 -18.18 10.04 -24.62
CA ASP A 227 -19.64 9.90 -24.77
C ASP A 227 -20.18 9.13 -23.56
N MET A 228 -20.58 9.87 -22.55
CA MET A 228 -21.15 9.34 -21.31
C MET A 228 -22.39 8.44 -21.54
N SER A 229 -23.07 8.57 -22.69
CA SER A 229 -24.19 7.69 -23.05
C SER A 229 -23.75 6.28 -23.47
N SER A 230 -22.46 6.12 -23.78
CA SER A 230 -21.83 4.85 -24.17
C SER A 230 -21.01 4.21 -23.04
N TYR A 231 -20.90 4.86 -21.87
CA TYR A 231 -20.14 4.34 -20.74
C TYR A 231 -20.78 3.03 -20.24
N GLN A 232 -19.99 1.97 -20.20
CA GLN A 232 -20.38 0.66 -19.68
C GLN A 232 -19.41 0.26 -18.57
N MET A 233 -19.96 -0.32 -17.50
CA MET A 233 -19.19 -1.04 -16.50
C MET A 233 -19.40 -2.53 -16.78
N ASP A 234 -18.33 -3.23 -17.12
CA ASP A 234 -18.33 -4.69 -17.16
C ASP A 234 -18.34 -5.17 -15.70
N THR A 235 -19.49 -5.67 -15.23
CA THR A 235 -19.65 -6.28 -13.90
C THR A 235 -19.47 -7.79 -13.94
#